data_AF-A0A2J8NF03-F1
#
_entry.id   AF-A0A2J8NF03-F1
#
_cell.length_a   1.000
_cell.length_b   1.000
_cell.length_c   1.000
_cell.angle_alpha   90.00
_cell.angle_beta   90.00
_cell.angle_gamma   90.00
#
_symmetry.space_group_name_H-M   'P 1'
#
loop_
_entity.id
_entity.type
_entity.pdbx_description
1 polymer ?
#
loop_
_entity_poly.entity_id
_entity_poly.type
_entity_poly.pdbx_seq_one_letter_code
_entity_poly.pdbx_strand_id
1 'polypeptide(L)'
;GILQPTLYDPDFPQSLNYGGIGTIIGHELTHGYDDWGGQYDRSGNLLHWWTEASYSRFLRKAECIVRLYDNFTVYNQRAYQKWVREHGPEHPLPRLKYTHDQLFFIAFAQNWCIKRRSQSIYLQVLTDKHAPEHYRVLGSVSQFEEFGRAFHCPKDSPMNPAHKCSVW
;
A
#
# COMPACT_ATOMS: atom_id res chain seq x y z
N GLY A 1 -14.73 -16.08 -6.66
CA GLY A 1 -13.72 -16.05 -5.58
C GLY A 1 -12.74 -14.92 -5.86
N ILE A 2 -11.65 -14.79 -5.08
CA ILE A 2 -10.68 -13.68 -5.27
C ILE A 2 -9.80 -13.85 -6.52
N LEU A 3 -9.64 -15.09 -7.03
CA LEU A 3 -8.94 -15.39 -8.28
C LEU A 3 -9.86 -15.10 -9.48
N GLN A 4 -9.97 -13.83 -9.85
CA GLN A 4 -10.78 -13.35 -10.97
C GLN A 4 -10.18 -12.09 -11.59
N PRO A 5 -10.59 -11.70 -12.81
CA PRO A 5 -10.09 -10.51 -13.48
C PRO A 5 -10.15 -9.23 -12.64
N THR A 6 -9.23 -8.33 -13.03
CA THR A 6 -8.54 -7.26 -12.28
C THR A 6 -7.47 -7.72 -11.29
N LEU A 7 -7.63 -8.87 -10.62
CA LEU A 7 -6.61 -9.42 -9.71
C LEU A 7 -5.76 -10.52 -10.33
N TYR A 8 -6.39 -11.43 -11.07
CA TYR A 8 -5.71 -12.55 -11.72
C TYR A 8 -6.44 -12.97 -12.99
N ASP A 9 -5.68 -13.14 -14.06
CA ASP A 9 -6.12 -13.81 -15.28
C ASP A 9 -4.90 -14.50 -15.93
N PRO A 10 -4.99 -15.77 -16.35
CA PRO A 10 -3.87 -16.46 -16.99
C PRO A 10 -3.39 -15.78 -18.27
N ASP A 11 -4.25 -15.01 -18.95
CA ASP A 11 -3.94 -14.30 -20.18
C ASP A 11 -3.40 -12.87 -19.92
N PHE A 12 -3.42 -12.39 -18.68
CA PHE A 12 -2.84 -11.09 -18.34
C PHE A 12 -1.31 -11.11 -18.38
N PRO A 13 -0.68 -9.99 -18.77
CA PRO A 13 0.74 -9.79 -18.52
C PRO A 13 1.09 -10.04 -17.06
N GLN A 14 2.23 -10.69 -16.82
CA GLN A 14 2.65 -11.05 -15.48
C GLN A 14 2.75 -9.84 -14.54
N SER A 15 3.12 -8.67 -15.04
CA SER A 15 3.11 -7.42 -14.26
C SER A 15 1.76 -7.13 -13.61
N LEU A 16 0.65 -7.41 -14.30
CA LEU A 16 -0.70 -7.23 -13.75
C LEU A 16 -1.05 -8.31 -12.73
N ASN A 17 -0.69 -9.58 -12.98
CA ASN A 17 -0.93 -10.66 -12.02
C ASN A 17 -0.10 -10.47 -10.73
N TYR A 18 1.17 -10.10 -10.85
CA TYR A 18 2.02 -9.82 -9.69
C TYR A 18 1.59 -8.56 -8.95
N GLY A 19 1.16 -7.49 -9.64
CA GLY A 19 0.61 -6.28 -9.02
C GLY A 19 -0.78 -6.49 -8.40
N GLY A 20 -1.59 -7.35 -9.01
CA GLY A 20 -2.90 -7.79 -8.56
C GLY A 20 -2.81 -8.82 -7.45
N ILE A 21 -3.02 -10.10 -7.78
CA ILE A 21 -3.05 -11.19 -6.81
C ILE A 21 -1.71 -11.41 -6.10
N GLY A 22 -0.57 -11.14 -6.76
CA GLY A 22 0.75 -11.31 -6.15
C GLY A 22 0.95 -10.46 -4.90
N THR A 23 0.47 -9.21 -4.92
CA THR A 23 0.54 -8.32 -3.74
C THR A 23 -0.38 -8.76 -2.61
N ILE A 24 -1.51 -9.40 -2.92
CA ILE A 24 -2.42 -9.99 -1.94
C ILE A 24 -1.78 -11.24 -1.32
N ILE A 25 -1.17 -12.12 -2.11
CA ILE A 25 -0.43 -13.28 -1.58
C ILE A 25 0.69 -12.80 -0.65
N GLY A 26 1.46 -11.78 -1.06
CA GLY A 26 2.47 -11.16 -0.21
C GLY A 26 1.90 -10.60 1.09
N HIS A 27 0.74 -9.92 1.02
CA HIS A 27 0.03 -9.41 2.19
C HIS A 27 -0.30 -10.51 3.20
N GLU A 28 -0.91 -11.61 2.75
CA GLU A 28 -1.26 -12.73 3.64
C GLU A 28 -0.02 -13.44 4.20
N LEU A 29 1.06 -13.56 3.42
CA LEU A 29 2.32 -14.11 3.93
C LEU A 29 2.93 -13.21 5.01
N THR A 30 2.89 -11.88 4.82
CA THR A 30 3.42 -10.94 5.82
C THR A 30 2.60 -10.90 7.11
N HIS A 31 1.32 -11.27 7.07
CA HIS A 31 0.52 -11.44 8.29
C HIS A 31 1.08 -12.51 9.23
N GLY A 32 1.82 -13.50 8.73
CA GLY A 32 2.52 -14.48 9.57
C GLY A 32 3.68 -13.88 10.40
N TYR A 33 4.08 -12.64 10.11
CA TYR A 33 5.22 -12.00 10.76
C TYR A 33 4.89 -10.63 11.36
N ASP A 34 3.67 -10.12 11.16
CA ASP A 34 3.26 -8.82 11.71
C ASP A 34 3.25 -8.78 13.24
N ASP A 35 2.84 -7.66 13.83
CA ASP A 35 2.85 -7.45 15.28
C ASP A 35 2.02 -8.49 16.05
N TRP A 36 1.07 -9.16 15.38
CA TRP A 36 0.28 -10.24 15.95
C TRP A 36 0.77 -11.62 15.52
N GLY A 37 0.93 -11.87 14.22
CA GLY A 37 1.35 -13.15 13.67
C GLY A 37 2.78 -13.52 14.03
N GLY A 38 3.68 -12.53 14.14
CA GLY A 38 5.06 -12.73 14.56
C GLY A 38 5.22 -13.32 15.97
N GLN A 39 4.15 -13.35 16.77
CA GLN A 39 4.13 -13.98 18.10
C GLN A 39 3.88 -15.50 18.05
N TYR A 40 3.53 -16.04 16.88
CA TYR A 40 3.23 -17.46 16.69
C TYR A 40 4.38 -18.18 16.01
N ASP A 41 4.68 -19.40 16.46
CA ASP A 41 5.68 -20.26 15.80
C ASP A 41 5.13 -20.89 14.51
N ARG A 42 5.98 -21.65 13.81
CA ARG A 42 5.62 -22.38 12.57
C ARG A 42 4.44 -23.34 12.67
N SER A 43 4.02 -23.71 13.89
CA SER A 43 2.90 -24.62 14.14
C SER A 43 1.66 -23.89 14.64
N GLY A 44 1.72 -22.56 14.76
CA GLY A 44 0.62 -21.73 15.28
C GLY A 44 0.55 -21.67 16.80
N ASN A 45 1.63 -21.99 17.52
CA ASN A 45 1.66 -21.83 18.98
C ASN A 45 2.11 -20.43 19.36
N LEU A 46 1.43 -19.81 20.33
CA LEU A 46 1.87 -18.56 20.94
C LEU A 46 3.15 -18.82 21.75
N LEU A 47 4.30 -18.41 21.21
CA LEU A 47 5.61 -18.70 21.77
C LEU A 47 6.56 -17.56 21.46
N HIS A 48 7.31 -17.07 22.45
CA HIS A 48 8.36 -16.08 22.21
C HIS A 48 9.57 -16.74 21.54
N TRP A 49 9.58 -16.79 20.21
CA TRP A 49 10.64 -17.40 19.40
C TRP A 49 11.69 -16.41 18.89
N TRP A 50 11.51 -15.11 19.16
CA TRP A 50 12.45 -14.06 18.81
C TRP A 50 13.51 -13.90 19.90
N THR A 51 14.71 -13.44 19.51
CA THR A 51 15.63 -12.86 20.50
C THR A 51 15.16 -11.45 20.85
N GLU A 52 15.41 -11.02 22.09
CA GLU A 52 15.12 -9.64 22.55
C GLU A 52 15.67 -8.57 21.60
N ALA A 53 16.89 -8.79 21.08
CA ALA A 53 17.53 -7.88 20.14
C ALA A 53 16.78 -7.80 18.81
N SER A 54 16.29 -8.93 18.28
CA SER A 54 15.50 -8.97 17.05
C SER A 54 14.13 -8.32 17.25
N TYR A 55 13.45 -8.64 18.35
CA TYR A 55 12.12 -8.09 18.64
C TYR A 55 12.17 -6.57 18.84
N SER A 56 13.18 -6.09 19.58
CA SER A 56 13.42 -4.65 19.74
C SER A 56 13.69 -3.93 18.41
N ARG A 57 14.39 -4.59 17.46
CA ARG A 57 14.60 -4.05 16.10
C ARG A 57 13.30 -4.02 15.29
N PHE A 58 12.49 -5.06 15.39
CA PHE A 58 11.18 -5.13 14.77
C PHE A 58 10.29 -3.97 15.24
N LEU A 59 10.17 -3.76 16.56
CA LEU A 59 9.37 -2.67 17.12
C LEU A 59 9.83 -1.29 16.64
N ARG A 60 11.14 -1.03 16.58
CA ARG A 60 11.67 0.23 16.05
C ARG A 60 11.32 0.44 14.57
N LYS A 61 11.36 -0.62 13.76
CA LYS A 61 10.97 -0.55 12.35
C LYS A 61 9.46 -0.35 12.20
N ALA A 62 8.65 -1.03 13.00
CA ALA A 62 7.20 -0.88 13.03
C ALA A 62 6.79 0.54 13.44
N GLU A 63 7.49 1.16 14.39
CA GLU A 63 7.23 2.55 14.81
C GLU A 63 7.38 3.56 13.65
N CYS A 64 8.28 3.30 12.69
CA CYS A 64 8.36 4.09 11.46
C CYS A 64 7.03 4.08 10.69
N ILE A 65 6.43 2.90 10.53
CA ILE A 65 5.16 2.71 9.83
C ILE A 65 4.02 3.38 10.59
N VAL A 66 3.99 3.27 11.93
CA VAL A 66 3.00 3.98 12.76
C VAL A 66 3.05 5.48 12.48
N ARG A 67 4.24 6.09 12.59
CA ARG A 67 4.41 7.53 12.35
C ARG A 67 4.06 7.93 10.91
N LEU A 68 4.36 7.09 9.93
CA LEU A 68 3.99 7.32 8.54
C LEU A 68 2.47 7.43 8.38
N TYR A 69 1.73 6.48 8.93
CA TYR A 69 0.27 6.44 8.78
C TYR A 69 -0.46 7.46 9.68
N ASP A 70 0.10 7.80 10.85
CA ASP A 70 -0.41 8.87 11.71
C ASP A 70 -0.37 10.26 11.04
N ASN A 71 0.55 10.46 10.08
CA ASN A 71 0.68 11.72 9.35
C ASN A 71 -0.40 11.88 8.25
N PHE A 72 -1.20 10.85 7.98
CA PHE A 72 -2.24 10.94 6.97
C PHE A 72 -3.53 11.58 7.51
N THR A 73 -3.98 12.64 6.85
CA THR A 73 -5.24 13.33 7.20
C THR A 73 -6.37 12.91 6.27
N VAL A 74 -7.27 12.06 6.76
CA VAL A 74 -8.40 11.44 6.03
C VAL A 74 -9.29 12.45 5.27
N TYR A 75 -9.29 13.71 5.67
CA TYR A 75 -10.03 14.80 5.01
C TYR A 75 -9.43 15.28 3.67
N ASN A 76 -8.31 14.71 3.20
CA ASN A 76 -7.62 15.09 1.96
C ASN A 76 -8.39 14.83 0.65
N GLN A 77 -9.59 14.24 0.70
CA GLN A 77 -10.48 14.24 -0.47
C GLN A 77 -10.82 15.69 -0.92
N ARG A 78 -10.84 16.66 0.02
CA ARG A 78 -10.96 18.09 -0.30
C ARG A 78 -9.71 18.66 -0.98
N ALA A 79 -8.53 18.11 -0.71
CA ALA A 79 -7.27 18.55 -1.30
C ALA A 79 -7.12 18.09 -2.74
N TYR A 80 -7.50 16.85 -3.08
CA TYR A 80 -7.58 16.43 -4.49
C TYR A 80 -8.64 17.23 -5.24
N GLN A 81 -9.81 17.45 -4.65
CA GLN A 81 -10.80 18.35 -5.27
C GLN A 81 -10.31 19.80 -5.39
N LYS A 82 -9.50 20.29 -4.44
CA LYS A 82 -8.86 21.61 -4.52
C LYS A 82 -7.85 21.66 -5.66
N TRP A 83 -6.99 20.66 -5.76
CA TRP A 83 -6.02 20.53 -6.84
C TRP A 83 -6.73 20.47 -8.20
N VAL A 84 -7.78 19.66 -8.35
CA VAL A 84 -8.61 19.60 -9.57
C VAL A 84 -9.28 20.94 -9.88
N ARG A 85 -9.70 21.70 -8.86
CA ARG A 85 -10.23 23.08 -9.04
C ARG A 85 -9.16 24.06 -9.51
N GLU A 86 -7.92 23.91 -9.04
CA GLU A 86 -6.80 24.82 -9.33
C GLU A 86 -6.06 24.48 -10.62
N HIS A 87 -6.03 23.20 -11.02
CA HIS A 87 -5.19 22.68 -12.11
C HIS A 87 -6.00 21.97 -13.22
N GLY A 88 -7.32 21.83 -13.04
CA GLY A 88 -8.19 21.09 -13.94
C GLY A 88 -8.20 19.58 -13.65
N PRO A 89 -9.22 18.84 -14.13
CA PRO A 89 -9.21 17.38 -14.08
C PRO A 89 -8.12 16.83 -15.00
N GLU A 90 -7.45 15.77 -14.56
CA GLU A 90 -6.46 15.08 -15.40
C GLU A 90 -7.13 14.55 -16.68
N HIS A 91 -6.38 14.60 -17.79
CA HIS A 91 -6.87 14.06 -19.06
C HIS A 91 -7.14 12.56 -18.92
N PRO A 92 -8.31 12.05 -19.37
CA PRO A 92 -8.59 10.62 -19.37
C PRO A 92 -7.59 9.89 -20.26
N LEU A 93 -7.05 8.78 -19.76
CA LEU A 93 -5.90 8.08 -20.34
C LEU A 93 -6.24 7.41 -21.68
N PRO A 94 -5.70 7.87 -22.83
CA PRO A 94 -5.88 7.21 -24.11
C PRO A 94 -4.71 6.26 -24.40
N ARG A 95 -4.98 4.96 -24.61
CA ARG A 95 -4.02 3.95 -25.16
C ARG A 95 -2.68 3.80 -24.40
N LEU A 96 -2.77 3.73 -23.06
CA LEU A 96 -1.74 3.39 -22.06
C LEU A 96 -0.38 2.88 -22.62
N LYS A 97 0.60 3.78 -22.78
CA LYS A 97 2.01 3.44 -23.06
C LYS A 97 2.82 3.35 -21.76
N TYR A 98 2.45 2.42 -20.88
CA TYR A 98 3.17 2.16 -19.63
C TYR A 98 4.15 0.99 -19.79
N THR A 99 5.31 1.09 -19.13
CA THR A 99 6.23 -0.06 -19.01
C THR A 99 5.64 -1.12 -18.08
N HIS A 100 6.16 -2.36 -18.13
CA HIS A 100 5.71 -3.40 -17.20
C HIS A 100 5.94 -3.04 -15.73
N ASP A 101 7.01 -2.30 -15.41
CA ASP A 101 7.27 -1.80 -14.05
C ASP A 101 6.19 -0.81 -13.61
N GLN A 102 5.76 0.09 -14.50
CA GLN A 102 4.66 1.02 -14.22
C GLN A 102 3.33 0.27 -14.10
N LEU A 103 3.07 -0.71 -14.97
CA LEU A 103 1.85 -1.53 -14.95
C LEU A 103 1.71 -2.34 -13.67
N PHE A 104 2.82 -2.80 -13.08
CA PHE A 104 2.79 -3.47 -11.78
C PHE A 104 2.21 -2.56 -10.69
N PHE A 105 2.72 -1.34 -10.56
CA PHE A 105 2.23 -0.39 -9.55
C PHE A 105 0.82 0.13 -9.85
N ILE A 106 0.46 0.28 -11.13
CA ILE A 106 -0.90 0.64 -11.55
C ILE A 106 -1.87 -0.48 -11.17
N ALA A 107 -1.54 -1.74 -11.45
CA ALA A 107 -2.37 -2.89 -11.08
C ALA A 107 -2.55 -2.97 -9.56
N PHE A 108 -1.47 -2.82 -8.80
CA PHE A 108 -1.55 -2.73 -7.32
C PHE A 108 -2.52 -1.62 -6.88
N ALA A 109 -2.40 -0.41 -7.43
CA ALA A 109 -3.24 0.71 -7.05
C ALA A 109 -4.73 0.48 -7.43
N GLN A 110 -4.99 -0.19 -8.55
CA GLN A 110 -6.34 -0.48 -9.02
C GLN A 110 -7.12 -1.42 -8.11
N ASN A 111 -6.44 -2.30 -7.37
CA ASN A 111 -7.06 -3.18 -6.36
C ASN A 111 -7.82 -2.37 -5.28
N TRP A 112 -7.42 -1.11 -5.08
CA TRP A 112 -7.91 -0.24 -4.01
C TRP A 112 -8.83 0.88 -4.54
N CYS A 113 -9.22 0.84 -5.82
CA CYS A 113 -10.11 1.84 -6.41
C CYS A 113 -11.55 1.71 -5.89
N ILE A 114 -11.85 2.38 -4.79
CA ILE A 114 -13.21 2.49 -4.23
C ILE A 114 -13.48 3.90 -3.72
N LYS A 115 -14.76 4.30 -3.74
CA LYS A 115 -15.25 5.51 -3.05
C LYS A 115 -16.28 5.12 -2.00
N ARG A 116 -16.13 5.71 -0.82
CA ARG A 116 -17.09 5.59 0.29
C ARG A 116 -17.66 6.95 0.67
N ARG A 117 -18.82 6.93 1.34
CA ARG A 117 -19.42 8.14 1.96
C ARG A 117 -18.54 8.58 3.13
N SER A 118 -18.54 9.88 3.44
CA SER A 118 -17.76 10.46 4.53
C SER A 118 -18.04 9.78 5.88
N GLN A 119 -19.30 9.47 6.19
CA GLN A 119 -19.70 8.74 7.39
C GLN A 119 -19.11 7.32 7.43
N SER A 120 -19.06 6.62 6.30
CA SER A 120 -18.48 5.29 6.22
C SER A 120 -16.97 5.33 6.38
N ILE A 121 -16.29 6.36 5.85
CA ILE A 121 -14.86 6.56 6.06
C ILE A 121 -14.58 6.90 7.53
N TYR A 122 -15.38 7.76 8.14
CA TYR A 122 -15.27 8.07 9.56
C TYR A 122 -15.40 6.81 10.43
N LEU A 123 -16.40 5.98 10.15
CA LEU A 123 -16.58 4.72 10.85
C LEU A 123 -15.39 3.78 10.63
N GLN A 124 -14.91 3.63 9.39
CA GLN A 124 -13.75 2.80 9.06
C GLN A 124 -12.51 3.21 9.88
N VAL A 125 -12.21 4.50 9.96
CA VAL A 125 -11.05 5.00 10.72
C VAL A 125 -11.14 4.64 12.21
N LEU A 126 -12.35 4.50 12.76
CA LEU A 126 -12.55 4.16 14.15
C LEU A 126 -12.62 2.66 14.43
N THR A 127 -13.00 1.84 13.45
CA THR A 127 -13.35 0.43 13.70
C THR A 127 -12.59 -0.58 12.84
N ASP A 128 -11.99 -0.17 11.73
CA ASP A 128 -11.26 -1.04 10.83
C ASP A 128 -9.76 -0.94 11.11
N LYS A 129 -9.11 -2.10 11.21
CA LYS A 129 -7.64 -2.19 11.36
C LYS A 129 -6.90 -1.82 10.08
N HIS A 130 -7.59 -1.80 8.94
CA HIS A 130 -6.99 -1.42 7.67
C HIS A 130 -7.08 0.09 7.46
N ALA A 131 -5.97 0.67 7.00
CA ALA A 131 -5.97 2.05 6.52
C ALA A 131 -7.00 2.22 5.37
N PRO A 132 -7.62 3.40 5.24
CA PRO A 132 -8.42 3.74 4.06
C PRO A 132 -7.67 3.48 2.76
N GLU A 133 -8.38 3.07 1.72
CA GLU A 133 -7.81 2.47 0.51
C GLU A 133 -6.80 3.36 -0.20
N HIS A 134 -7.08 4.66 -0.28
CA HIS A 134 -6.14 5.60 -0.89
C HIS A 134 -4.84 5.71 -0.11
N TYR A 135 -4.85 5.55 1.22
CA TYR A 135 -3.63 5.50 2.04
C TYR A 135 -2.93 4.16 1.97
N ARG A 136 -3.63 3.06 1.70
CA ARG A 136 -2.98 1.78 1.37
C ARG A 136 -2.14 1.89 0.10
N VAL A 137 -2.60 2.68 -0.88
CA VAL A 137 -1.80 2.95 -2.08
C VAL A 137 -0.66 3.91 -1.75
N LEU A 138 -0.96 5.13 -1.29
CA LEU A 138 0.03 6.18 -1.10
C LEU A 138 1.09 5.80 -0.06
N GLY A 139 0.66 5.27 1.08
CA GLY A 139 1.52 4.86 2.18
C GLY A 139 2.43 3.69 1.82
N SER A 140 2.01 2.79 0.92
CA SER A 140 2.86 1.69 0.47
C SER A 140 3.82 2.12 -0.65
N VAL A 141 3.30 2.64 -1.78
CA VAL A 141 4.15 2.84 -2.97
C VAL A 141 5.20 3.94 -2.78
N SER A 142 4.94 4.93 -1.91
CA SER A 142 5.93 5.97 -1.57
C SER A 142 7.18 5.42 -0.86
N GLN A 143 7.09 4.22 -0.27
CA GLN A 143 8.20 3.60 0.46
C GLN A 143 9.10 2.74 -0.43
N PHE A 144 8.78 2.61 -1.72
CA PHE A 144 9.60 1.88 -2.69
C PHE A 144 10.43 2.86 -3.54
N GLU A 145 11.73 2.60 -3.66
CA GLU A 145 12.60 3.31 -4.61
C GLU A 145 12.27 2.93 -6.06
N GLU A 146 11.83 1.68 -6.26
CA GLU A 146 11.38 1.12 -7.53
C GLU A 146 10.22 1.93 -8.12
N PHE A 147 9.26 2.32 -7.27
CA PHE A 147 8.15 3.17 -7.68
C PHE A 147 8.66 4.54 -8.14
N GLY A 148 9.50 5.17 -7.33
CA GLY A 148 10.10 6.46 -7.65
C GLY A 148 10.89 6.43 -8.95
N ARG A 149 11.62 5.35 -9.23
CA ARG A 149 12.33 5.13 -10.50
C ARG A 149 11.37 4.90 -11.66
N ALA A 150 10.40 4.01 -11.53
CA ALA A 150 9.46 3.65 -12.59
C ALA A 150 8.62 4.85 -13.07
N PHE A 151 8.29 5.77 -12.17
CA PHE A 151 7.53 6.99 -12.48
C PHE A 151 8.39 8.25 -12.55
N HIS A 152 9.71 8.12 -12.44
CA HIS A 152 10.65 9.25 -12.45
C HIS A 152 10.29 10.34 -11.43
N CYS A 153 9.84 9.94 -10.24
CA CYS A 153 9.50 10.86 -9.16
C CYS A 153 10.76 11.57 -8.64
N PRO A 154 10.78 12.91 -8.61
CA PRO A 154 11.89 13.66 -8.04
C PRO A 154 12.17 13.24 -6.59
N LYS A 155 13.44 13.27 -6.18
CA LYS A 155 13.82 13.07 -4.77
C LYS A 155 13.10 14.10 -3.90
N ASP A 156 12.70 13.67 -2.71
CA ASP A 156 11.96 14.46 -1.72
C ASP A 156 10.55 14.90 -2.15
N SER A 157 10.05 14.41 -3.30
CA SER A 157 8.64 14.57 -3.65
C SER A 157 7.75 13.72 -2.72
N PRO A 158 6.44 14.03 -2.59
CA PRO A 158 5.53 13.27 -1.72
C PRO A 158 5.49 11.76 -1.99
N MET A 159 5.72 11.36 -3.24
CA MET A 159 5.75 9.95 -3.66
C MET A 159 7.16 9.37 -3.76
N ASN A 160 8.19 10.14 -3.43
CA ASN A 160 9.56 9.67 -3.29
C ASN A 160 10.29 10.39 -2.14
N PRO A 161 9.84 10.20 -0.89
CA PRO A 161 10.47 10.80 0.29
C PRO A 161 11.87 10.21 0.50
N ALA A 162 12.82 11.02 1.00
CA ALA A 162 14.15 10.53 1.37
C ALA A 162 14.13 9.51 2.51
N HIS A 163 13.21 9.66 3.47
CA HIS A 163 13.06 8.71 4.57
C HIS A 163 11.96 7.69 4.24
N LYS A 164 12.36 6.44 4.01
CA LYS A 164 11.47 5.32 3.71
C LYS A 164 11.45 4.32 4.86
N CYS A 165 10.27 3.80 5.19
CA CYS A 165 10.07 2.78 6.21
C CYS A 165 10.10 1.37 5.58
N SER A 166 10.84 0.45 6.19
CA SER A 166 10.81 -0.99 5.85
C SER A 166 10.94 -1.84 7.11
N VAL A 167 10.02 -2.81 7.23
CA VAL A 167 10.07 -3.84 8.26
C VAL A 167 10.71 -5.10 7.69
N TRP A 168 10.08 -5.64 6.65
CA TRP A 168 10.50 -6.81 5.86
C TRP A 168 11.34 -6.41 4.65
#